data_AF-A0A3D4Q535-F1
#
_entry.id   AF-A0A3D4Q535-F1
#
_cell.length_a   1.000
_cell.length_b   1.000
_cell.length_c   1.000
_cell.angle_alpha   90.00
_cell.angle_beta   90.00
_cell.angle_gamma   90.00
#
_symmetry.space_group_name_H-M   'P 1'
#
loop_
_entity.id
_entity.type
_entity.pdbx_description
1 polymer ?
#
loop_
_entity_poly.entity_id
_entity_poly.type
_entity_poly.pdbx_seq_one_letter_code
_entity_poly.pdbx_strand_id
1 'polypeptide(L)'
;MQSRLKKNSLELLLINKNIKLGGFTMIVSYTHPFSLFINIALLAPTGLAVIFVAGYLDSFYRLDGVWFYVYLVVGFFVVRRVYWFLQKKIGSPLGTFLYCRYTLGADVSWSDCRIIYPFFSYNSEGIWHPMTHVKSLPKELRREAIFMGLRQTNKIQK
;
A
#
# COMPACT_ATOMS: atom_id res chain seq x y z
N MET A 1 9.92 31.13 20.29
CA MET A 1 9.76 29.74 19.82
C MET A 1 8.29 29.39 19.51
N GLN A 2 7.33 29.74 20.38
CA GLN A 2 5.89 29.51 20.15
C GLN A 2 5.30 30.25 18.92
N SER A 3 5.87 31.39 18.52
CA SER A 3 5.41 32.15 17.35
C SER A 3 5.67 31.46 16.00
N ARG A 4 6.75 30.66 15.88
CA ARG A 4 7.04 29.88 14.67
C ARG A 4 6.11 28.68 14.51
N LEU A 5 5.74 28.02 15.61
CA LEU A 5 4.77 26.91 15.61
C LEU A 5 3.36 27.38 15.22
N LYS A 6 2.96 28.59 15.65
CA LYS A 6 1.69 29.20 15.24
C LYS A 6 1.66 29.58 13.75
N LYS A 7 2.81 30.01 13.20
CA LYS A 7 2.94 30.34 11.78
C LYS A 7 2.89 29.07 10.90
N ASN A 8 3.58 28.01 11.29
CA ASN A 8 3.57 26.73 10.57
C ASN A 8 2.19 26.03 10.62
N SER A 9 1.45 26.17 11.73
CA SER A 9 0.09 25.62 11.83
C SER A 9 -0.92 26.39 10.97
N LEU A 10 -0.74 27.69 10.77
CA LEU A 10 -1.53 28.49 9.82
C LEU A 10 -1.21 28.15 8.37
N GLU A 11 0.06 27.90 8.03
CA GLU A 11 0.43 27.42 6.69
C GLU A 11 -0.14 26.02 6.40
N LEU A 12 -0.15 25.12 7.39
CA LEU A 12 -0.82 23.82 7.29
C LEU A 12 -2.34 23.94 7.12
N LEU A 13 -2.97 24.93 7.77
CA LEU A 13 -4.40 25.24 7.59
C LEU A 13 -4.71 25.81 6.20
N LEU A 14 -3.81 26.61 5.63
CA LEU A 14 -3.94 27.15 4.27
C LEU A 14 -3.74 26.06 3.21
N ILE A 15 -2.82 25.12 3.44
CA ILE A 15 -2.66 23.93 2.60
C ILE A 15 -3.95 23.08 2.64
N ASN A 16 -4.55 22.89 3.82
CA ASN A 16 -5.80 22.14 3.98
C ASN A 16 -7.00 22.80 3.26
N LYS A 17 -7.08 24.14 3.26
CA LYS A 17 -8.13 24.86 2.51
C LYS A 17 -7.97 24.76 0.99
N ASN A 18 -6.74 24.67 0.47
CA ASN A 18 -6.48 24.50 -0.97
C ASN A 18 -6.65 23.05 -1.47
N ILE A 19 -6.76 22.06 -0.59
CA ILE A 19 -7.06 20.66 -0.97
C ILE A 19 -8.50 20.50 -1.51
N LYS A 20 -9.41 21.44 -1.23
CA LYS A 20 -10.81 21.36 -1.67
C LYS A 20 -11.08 21.75 -3.14
N LEU A 21 -10.12 22.25 -3.91
CA LEU A 21 -10.39 22.88 -5.22
C LEU A 21 -9.63 22.31 -6.43
N GLY A 22 -8.91 21.20 -6.28
CA GLY A 22 -8.18 20.57 -7.37
C GLY A 22 -8.99 19.57 -8.19
N GLY A 23 -10.05 20.03 -8.87
CA GLY A 23 -10.70 19.24 -9.91
C GLY A 23 -9.80 19.10 -11.12
N PHE A 24 -9.33 17.88 -11.41
CA PHE A 24 -9.23 17.37 -12.79
C PHE A 24 -9.11 15.84 -12.76
N THR A 25 -10.17 15.21 -13.25
CA THR A 25 -10.32 13.79 -13.49
C THR A 25 -9.35 13.31 -14.55
N MET A 26 -8.41 12.46 -14.16
CA MET A 26 -7.86 11.45 -15.05
C MET A 26 -7.87 10.14 -14.26
N ILE A 27 -8.77 9.23 -14.65
CA ILE A 27 -8.84 7.87 -14.12
C ILE A 27 -7.62 7.12 -14.66
N VAL A 28 -6.48 7.37 -14.03
CA VAL A 28 -5.33 6.49 -14.08
C VAL A 28 -5.22 6.00 -12.65
N SER A 29 -5.62 4.76 -12.42
CA SER A 29 -5.36 4.07 -11.17
C SER A 29 -3.84 4.06 -10.95
N TYR A 30 -3.33 5.10 -10.30
CA TYR A 30 -1.96 5.13 -9.79
C TYR A 30 -1.93 4.20 -8.59
N THR A 31 -1.88 2.90 -8.87
CA THR A 31 -1.31 1.91 -7.96
C THR A 31 0.03 2.45 -7.54
N HIS A 32 0.12 2.74 -6.25
CA HIS A 32 1.35 3.03 -5.53
C HIS A 32 2.50 2.26 -6.22
N PRO A 33 3.56 2.89 -6.73
CA PRO A 33 4.51 2.20 -7.65
C PRO A 33 5.07 0.91 -7.03
N PHE A 34 5.25 0.91 -5.71
CA PHE A 34 5.62 -0.27 -4.93
C PHE A 34 4.52 -1.33 -4.80
N SER A 35 3.23 -0.98 -4.82
CA SER A 35 2.14 -1.97 -4.77
C SER A 35 2.14 -2.91 -5.98
N LEU A 36 2.41 -2.39 -7.18
CA LEU A 36 2.49 -3.22 -8.38
C LEU A 36 3.68 -4.17 -8.30
N PHE A 37 4.83 -3.66 -7.87
CA PHE A 37 6.02 -4.48 -7.63
C PHE A 37 5.78 -5.58 -6.59
N ILE A 38 5.16 -5.23 -5.45
CA ILE A 38 4.82 -6.18 -4.38
C ILE A 38 3.81 -7.22 -4.86
N ASN A 39 2.82 -6.81 -5.67
CA ASN A 39 1.84 -7.74 -6.22
C ASN A 39 2.50 -8.75 -7.16
N ILE A 40 3.38 -8.30 -8.06
CA ILE A 40 4.14 -9.21 -8.93
C ILE A 40 5.04 -10.12 -8.10
N ALA A 41 5.77 -9.58 -7.13
CA ALA A 41 6.67 -10.34 -6.26
C ALA A 41 5.94 -11.40 -5.41
N LEU A 42 4.66 -11.19 -5.06
CA LEU A 42 3.85 -12.16 -4.32
C LEU A 42 3.12 -13.15 -5.25
N LEU A 43 2.56 -12.70 -6.37
CA LEU A 43 1.77 -13.55 -7.28
C LEU A 43 2.63 -14.46 -8.15
N ALA A 44 3.74 -13.97 -8.70
CA ALA A 44 4.57 -14.75 -9.62
C ALA A 44 5.12 -16.05 -9.00
N PRO A 45 5.78 -16.04 -7.81
CA PRO A 45 6.29 -17.27 -7.22
C PRO A 45 5.18 -18.21 -6.73
N THR A 46 4.06 -17.67 -6.23
CA THR A 46 2.94 -18.50 -5.76
C THR A 46 2.22 -19.19 -6.92
N GLY A 47 2.04 -18.52 -8.05
CA GLY A 47 1.51 -19.12 -9.27
C GLY A 47 2.42 -20.21 -9.84
N LEU A 48 3.72 -19.95 -9.92
CA LEU A 48 4.70 -20.95 -10.36
C LEU A 48 4.74 -22.18 -9.44
N ALA A 49 4.65 -21.98 -8.13
CA ALA A 49 4.59 -23.08 -7.16
C ALA A 49 3.36 -23.98 -7.38
N VAL A 50 2.19 -23.41 -7.70
CA VAL A 50 0.99 -24.22 -8.02
C VAL A 50 1.18 -25.04 -9.28
N ILE A 51 1.72 -24.43 -10.34
CA ILE A 51 1.97 -25.14 -11.61
C ILE A 51 2.95 -26.30 -11.38
N PHE A 52 4.03 -26.04 -10.63
CA PHE A 52 5.03 -27.05 -10.30
C PHE A 52 4.44 -28.20 -9.47
N VAL A 53 3.68 -27.89 -8.42
CA VAL A 53 3.05 -28.91 -7.57
C VAL A 53 2.01 -29.71 -8.34
N ALA A 54 1.19 -29.06 -9.17
CA ALA A 54 0.19 -29.73 -10.00
C ALA A 54 0.86 -30.71 -10.99
N GLY A 55 1.95 -30.28 -11.66
CA GLY A 55 2.71 -31.15 -12.56
C GLY A 55 3.42 -32.30 -11.86
N TYR A 56 3.98 -32.04 -10.67
CA TYR A 56 4.62 -33.08 -9.85
C TYR A 56 3.63 -34.15 -9.41
N LEU A 57 2.44 -33.76 -8.91
CA LEU A 57 1.41 -34.70 -8.46
C LEU A 57 0.86 -35.52 -9.62
N ASP A 58 0.57 -34.88 -10.76
CA ASP A 58 0.07 -35.59 -11.94
C ASP A 58 1.07 -36.65 -12.45
N SER A 59 2.36 -36.31 -12.45
CA SER A 59 3.46 -37.21 -12.82
C SER A 59 3.65 -38.35 -11.81
N PHE A 60 3.61 -38.04 -10.50
CA PHE A 60 3.84 -39.01 -9.44
C PHE A 60 2.73 -40.08 -9.38
N TYR A 61 1.49 -39.66 -9.56
CA TYR A 61 0.33 -40.56 -9.55
C TYR A 61 -0.02 -41.16 -10.92
N ARG A 62 0.73 -40.82 -11.98
CA ARG A 62 0.51 -41.28 -13.37
C ARG A 62 -0.93 -41.05 -13.83
N LEU A 63 -1.39 -39.82 -13.69
CA LEU A 63 -2.80 -39.44 -13.86
C LEU A 63 -3.16 -38.95 -15.29
N ASP A 64 -2.26 -39.18 -16.26
CA ASP A 64 -2.42 -38.88 -17.69
C ASP A 64 -2.95 -37.45 -18.00
N GLY A 65 -2.64 -36.47 -17.14
CA GLY A 65 -2.99 -35.06 -17.33
C GLY A 65 -4.43 -34.67 -17.00
N VAL A 66 -5.32 -35.62 -16.64
CA VAL A 66 -6.72 -35.29 -16.32
C VAL A 66 -6.82 -34.56 -14.97
N TRP A 67 -6.03 -34.99 -14.00
CA TRP A 67 -6.05 -34.45 -12.64
C TRP A 67 -5.23 -33.16 -12.50
N PHE A 68 -4.29 -32.92 -13.40
CA PHE A 68 -3.57 -31.66 -13.51
C PHE A 68 -4.49 -30.43 -13.52
N TYR A 69 -5.57 -30.44 -14.32
CA TYR A 69 -6.51 -29.32 -14.37
C TYR A 69 -7.28 -29.13 -13.06
N VAL A 70 -7.65 -30.22 -12.40
CA VAL A 70 -8.31 -30.18 -11.09
C VAL A 70 -7.38 -29.56 -10.05
N TYR A 71 -6.10 -29.95 -10.02
CA TYR A 71 -5.10 -29.38 -9.13
C TYR A 71 -4.81 -27.90 -9.41
N LEU A 72 -4.84 -27.46 -10.68
CA LEU A 72 -4.72 -26.05 -11.02
C LEU A 72 -5.88 -25.21 -10.49
N VAL A 73 -7.12 -25.68 -10.64
CA VAL A 73 -8.31 -24.97 -10.15
C VAL A 73 -8.27 -24.87 -8.62
N VAL A 74 -8.00 -25.98 -7.93
CA VAL A 74 -7.89 -26.00 -6.47
C VAL A 74 -6.72 -25.12 -6.00
N GLY A 75 -5.55 -25.26 -6.62
CA GLY A 75 -4.37 -24.47 -6.34
C GLY A 75 -4.59 -22.98 -6.54
N PHE A 76 -5.36 -22.57 -7.56
CA PHE A 76 -5.73 -21.19 -7.79
C PHE A 76 -6.53 -20.60 -6.63
N PHE A 77 -7.53 -21.31 -6.10
CA PHE A 77 -8.30 -20.84 -4.95
C PHE A 77 -7.45 -20.73 -3.68
N VAL A 78 -6.55 -21.70 -3.46
CA VAL A 78 -5.60 -21.68 -2.34
C VAL A 78 -4.66 -20.47 -2.47
N VAL A 79 -4.03 -20.27 -3.63
CA VAL A 79 -3.14 -19.12 -3.88
C VAL A 79 -3.89 -17.82 -3.73
N ARG A 80 -5.11 -17.70 -4.26
CA ARG A 80 -5.90 -16.48 -4.11
C ARG A 80 -6.15 -16.15 -2.63
N ARG A 81 -6.46 -17.15 -1.81
CA ARG A 81 -6.65 -16.98 -0.36
C ARG A 81 -5.36 -16.59 0.36
N VAL A 82 -4.26 -17.29 0.07
CA VAL A 82 -2.93 -17.02 0.65
C VAL A 82 -2.44 -15.63 0.24
N TYR A 83 -2.57 -15.27 -1.03
CA TYR A 83 -2.24 -13.96 -1.56
C TYR A 83 -3.05 -12.86 -0.87
N TRP A 84 -4.37 -13.02 -0.71
CA TRP A 84 -5.19 -12.04 0.01
C TRP A 84 -4.72 -11.84 1.45
N PHE A 85 -4.33 -12.91 2.14
CA PHE A 85 -3.81 -12.83 3.51
C PHE A 85 -2.43 -12.16 3.57
N LEU A 86 -1.51 -12.53 2.67
CA LEU A 86 -0.18 -11.94 2.56
C LEU A 86 -0.24 -10.45 2.18
N GLN A 87 -1.14 -10.09 1.28
CA GLN A 87 -1.34 -8.71 0.84
C GLN A 87 -1.86 -7.83 1.98
N LYS A 88 -2.77 -8.34 2.82
CA LYS A 88 -3.22 -7.64 4.02
C LYS A 88 -2.16 -7.52 5.11
N LYS A 89 -1.41 -8.59 5.39
CA LYS A 89 -0.45 -8.61 6.50
C LYS A 89 0.89 -7.95 6.18
N ILE A 90 1.36 -8.12 4.95
CA ILE A 90 2.73 -7.79 4.56
C ILE A 90 2.72 -6.80 3.41
N GLY A 91 1.96 -7.06 2.35
CA GLY A 91 2.02 -6.25 1.14
C GLY A 91 1.61 -4.80 1.35
N SER A 92 0.48 -4.56 2.02
CA SER A 92 -0.04 -3.21 2.24
C SER A 92 0.88 -2.37 3.15
N PRO A 93 1.34 -2.88 4.32
CA PRO A 93 2.32 -2.16 5.13
C PRO A 93 3.68 -1.98 4.43
N LEU A 94 4.12 -2.96 3.62
CA LEU A 94 5.38 -2.89 2.88
C LEU A 94 5.36 -1.77 1.85
N GLY A 95 4.27 -1.67 1.09
CA GLY A 95 4.10 -0.59 0.11
C GLY A 95 4.20 0.77 0.77
N THR A 96 3.50 0.97 1.90
CA THR A 96 3.55 2.21 2.67
C THR A 96 4.93 2.48 3.26
N PHE A 97 5.63 1.46 3.76
CA PHE A 97 7.00 1.60 4.26
C PHE A 97 7.95 2.07 3.16
N LEU A 98 7.92 1.40 2.00
CA LEU A 98 8.75 1.77 0.86
C LEU A 98 8.41 3.19 0.37
N TYR A 99 7.15 3.58 0.38
CA TYR A 99 6.75 4.96 0.09
C TYR A 99 7.40 5.97 1.02
N CYS A 100 7.25 5.74 2.32
CA CYS A 100 7.63 6.72 3.32
C CYS A 100 9.14 6.88 3.35
N ARG A 101 9.88 5.76 3.27
CA ARG A 101 11.34 5.74 3.25
C ARG A 101 11.91 6.24 1.92
N TYR A 102 11.51 5.67 0.78
CA TYR A 102 12.16 5.95 -0.51
C TYR A 102 11.58 7.18 -1.22
N THR A 103 10.27 7.39 -1.19
CA THR A 103 9.64 8.51 -1.90
C THR A 103 9.59 9.78 -1.06
N LEU A 104 9.17 9.66 0.21
CA LEU A 104 9.05 10.81 1.12
C LEU A 104 10.34 11.09 1.88
N GLY A 105 11.26 10.14 2.02
CA GLY A 105 12.48 10.31 2.81
C GLY A 105 12.20 10.52 4.30
N ALA A 106 11.06 10.02 4.79
CA ALA A 106 10.69 10.05 6.19
C ALA A 106 11.29 8.83 6.90
N ASP A 107 11.85 9.05 8.09
CA ASP A 107 12.33 7.94 8.91
C ASP A 107 11.16 7.31 9.67
N VAL A 108 10.60 6.26 9.09
CA VAL A 108 9.41 5.59 9.62
C VAL A 108 9.75 4.13 9.89
N SER A 109 9.40 3.64 11.08
CA SER A 109 9.64 2.24 11.45
C SER A 109 8.59 1.31 10.82
N TRP A 110 8.88 0.01 10.78
CA TRP A 110 7.90 -0.98 10.29
C TRP A 110 6.61 -1.01 11.12
N SER A 111 6.73 -0.82 12.44
CA SER A 111 5.59 -0.72 13.36
C SER A 111 4.73 0.51 13.06
N ASP A 112 5.36 1.64 12.77
CA ASP A 112 4.66 2.88 12.40
C ASP A 112 3.88 2.70 11.09
N CYS A 113 4.45 1.96 10.12
CA CYS A 113 3.82 1.70 8.84
C CYS A 113 2.49 0.97 8.95
N ARG A 114 2.31 0.06 9.92
CA ARG A 114 1.03 -0.61 10.15
C ARG A 114 -0.05 0.35 10.63
N ILE A 115 0.33 1.41 11.35
CA ILE A 115 -0.59 2.39 11.91
C ILE A 115 -1.00 3.40 10.84
N ILE A 116 -0.06 3.83 10.00
CA ILE A 116 -0.29 4.84 8.97
C ILE A 116 -0.79 4.24 7.65
N TYR A 117 -0.64 2.93 7.40
CA TYR A 117 -1.06 2.28 6.14
C TYR A 117 -2.51 2.65 5.73
N PRO A 118 -3.51 2.70 6.63
CA PRO A 118 -4.87 3.06 6.24
C PRO A 118 -4.96 4.47 5.65
N PHE A 119 -4.11 5.39 6.10
CA PHE A 119 -4.05 6.76 5.61
C PHE A 119 -3.44 6.87 4.20
N PHE A 120 -2.60 5.89 3.82
CA PHE A 120 -2.05 5.78 2.47
C PHE A 120 -2.81 4.78 1.59
N SER A 121 -3.83 4.12 2.13
CA SER A 121 -4.73 3.27 1.37
C SER A 121 -5.70 4.11 0.54
N TYR A 122 -6.25 3.50 -0.51
CA TYR A 122 -7.25 4.16 -1.36
C TYR A 122 -8.42 4.67 -0.53
N ASN A 123 -8.94 5.86 -0.88
CA ASN A 123 -10.20 6.32 -0.33
C ASN A 123 -11.34 5.37 -0.77
N SER A 124 -12.55 5.57 -0.23
CA SER A 124 -13.75 4.80 -0.61
C SER A 124 -14.09 4.86 -2.10
N GLU A 125 -13.55 5.83 -2.83
CA GLU A 125 -13.74 6.06 -4.26
C GLU A 125 -12.57 5.48 -5.11
N GLY A 126 -11.62 4.79 -4.49
CA GLY A 126 -10.47 4.21 -5.20
C GLY A 126 -9.38 5.24 -5.58
N ILE A 127 -9.42 6.45 -5.02
CA ILE A 127 -8.46 7.52 -5.30
C ILE A 127 -7.35 7.47 -4.26
N TRP A 128 -6.10 7.51 -4.74
CA TRP A 128 -4.91 7.64 -3.92
C TRP A 128 -4.39 9.08 -3.97
N HIS A 129 -4.12 9.66 -2.80
CA HIS A 129 -3.60 11.02 -2.69
C HIS A 129 -2.11 11.01 -2.33
N PRO A 130 -1.21 11.37 -3.27
CA PRO A 130 0.21 11.45 -2.98
C PRO A 130 0.51 12.57 -1.98
N MET A 131 1.30 12.28 -0.94
CA MET A 131 1.73 13.27 0.05
C MET A 131 3.01 13.99 -0.39
N THR A 132 3.03 14.49 -1.63
CA THR A 132 4.17 15.21 -2.20
C THR A 132 4.57 16.43 -1.38
N HIS A 133 3.60 17.08 -0.71
CA HIS A 133 3.84 18.20 0.21
C HIS A 133 4.68 17.82 1.44
N VAL A 134 4.74 16.55 1.84
CA VAL A 134 5.62 16.12 2.94
C VAL A 134 7.08 16.12 2.49
N LYS A 135 7.34 15.93 1.20
CA LYS A 135 8.71 15.91 0.64
C LYS A 135 9.39 17.28 0.69
N SER A 136 8.62 18.38 0.68
CA SER A 136 9.17 19.75 0.78
C SER A 136 9.57 20.13 2.21
N LEU A 137 9.16 19.36 3.22
CA LEU A 137 9.55 19.62 4.61
C LEU A 137 10.99 19.14 4.89
N PRO A 138 11.67 19.71 5.89
CA PRO A 138 12.92 19.16 6.44
C PRO A 138 12.74 17.70 6.86
N LYS A 139 13.74 16.84 6.62
CA LYS A 139 13.65 15.38 6.82
C LYS A 139 13.20 15.01 8.23
N GLU A 140 13.64 15.78 9.22
CA GLU A 140 13.38 15.60 10.65
C GLU A 140 11.88 15.79 10.96
N LEU A 141 11.19 16.66 10.21
CA LEU A 141 9.78 17.00 10.42
C LEU A 141 8.82 16.15 9.58
N ARG A 142 9.32 15.37 8.61
CA ARG A 142 8.47 14.59 7.69
C ARG A 142 7.68 13.50 8.41
N ARG A 143 8.33 12.79 9.34
CA ARG A 143 7.68 11.75 10.14
C ARG A 143 6.55 12.36 10.96
N GLU A 144 6.81 13.47 11.65
CA GLU A 144 5.82 14.12 12.49
C GLU A 144 4.64 14.67 11.67
N ALA A 145 4.91 15.24 10.50
CA ALA A 145 3.87 15.70 9.58
C ALA A 145 2.93 14.58 9.12
N ILE A 146 3.46 13.38 8.82
CA ILE A 146 2.65 12.21 8.46
C ILE A 146 1.74 11.81 9.63
N PHE A 147 2.28 11.74 10.84
CA PHE A 147 1.50 11.39 12.03
C PHE A 147 0.49 12.46 12.44
N MET A 148 0.79 13.74 12.23
CA MET A 148 -0.18 14.82 12.42
C MET A 148 -1.33 14.72 11.40
N GLY A 149 -1.03 14.42 10.14
CA GLY A 149 -2.05 14.17 9.10
C GLY A 149 -2.97 12.99 9.46
N LEU A 150 -2.40 11.89 9.95
CA LEU A 150 -3.18 10.75 10.45
C LEU A 150 -4.13 11.17 11.59
N ARG A 151 -3.63 11.93 12.58
CA ARG A 151 -4.44 12.39 13.73
C ARG A 151 -5.58 13.32 13.32
N GLN A 152 -5.35 14.19 12.33
CA GLN A 152 -6.40 15.08 11.82
C GLN A 152 -7.48 14.28 11.09
N THR A 153 -7.10 13.29 10.28
CA THR A 153 -8.05 12.47 9.53
C THR A 153 -8.94 11.62 10.45
N ASN A 154 -8.36 11.02 11.50
CA ASN A 154 -9.11 10.27 12.51
C ASN A 154 -10.08 11.14 13.34
N LYS A 155 -9.83 12.45 13.44
CA LYS A 155 -10.76 13.39 14.09
C LYS A 155 -11.93 13.77 13.20
N ILE A 156 -11.77 13.73 11.87
CA ILE A 156 -12.81 14.08 10.90
C ILE A 156 -13.76 12.90 10.67
N GLN A 157 -13.29 11.67 10.92
CA GLN A 157 -14.10 10.45 10.81
C GLN A 157 -14.88 10.09 12.08
N LYS A 158 -14.74 10.86 13.16
CA LYS A 158 -15.57 10.76 14.38
C LYS A 158 -16.63 11.83 14.37
#